data_AF-A0A2W6C6K8-F1
#
_entry.id   AF-A0A2W6C6K8-F1
#
_cell.length_a   1.000
_cell.length_b   1.000
_cell.length_c   1.000
_cell.angle_alpha   90.00
_cell.angle_beta   90.00
_cell.angle_gamma   90.00
#
_symmetry.space_group_name_H-M   'P 1'
#
loop_
_entity.id
_entity.type
_entity.pdbx_description
1 polymer ?
#
loop_
_entity_poly.entity_id
_entity_poly.type
_entity_poly.pdbx_seq_one_letter_code
_entity_poly.pdbx_strand_id
1 'polypeptide(L)'
;MPDVPHPSRDATVTAPICRCCQHPIPAGHGRLYCSPRCRQAAYRRRHTPTNEPPPPLPAARPRRDATIYTCPDCDTRTLGEQRCPDCNTFTRRLGLGGHCPHCDEPVTVEELLQTPLDNT
;
A
#
# COMPACT_ATOMS: atom_id res chain seq x y z
N MET A 1 17.75 7.04 28.00
CA MET A 1 18.29 5.73 27.61
C MET A 1 18.67 5.84 26.13
N PRO A 2 19.92 5.61 25.70
CA PRO A 2 20.22 5.60 24.29
C PRO A 2 19.57 4.37 23.66
N ASP A 3 18.93 4.55 22.52
CA ASP A 3 18.33 3.47 21.72
C ASP A 3 19.46 2.60 21.17
N VAL A 4 19.59 1.38 21.67
CA VAL A 4 20.60 0.43 21.21
C VAL A 4 20.07 -0.17 19.91
N PRO A 5 20.76 0.02 18.76
CA PRO A 5 20.28 -0.53 17.51
C PRO A 5 20.24 -2.06 17.60
N HIS A 6 19.04 -2.62 17.70
CA HIS A 6 18.84 -4.05 17.63
C HIS A 6 19.25 -4.52 16.23
N PRO A 7 20.03 -5.62 16.11
CA PRO A 7 20.32 -6.18 14.80
C PRO A 7 19.01 -6.56 14.13
N SER A 8 18.82 -6.08 12.89
CA SER A 8 17.59 -6.31 12.12
C SER A 8 17.26 -7.79 11.92
N ARG A 9 18.23 -8.70 12.13
CA ARG A 9 18.06 -10.16 12.14
C ARG A 9 19.08 -10.84 13.04
N ASP A 10 18.63 -11.74 13.91
CA ASP A 10 19.49 -12.71 14.58
C ASP A 10 19.90 -13.82 13.61
N ALA A 11 21.05 -13.63 12.96
CA ALA A 11 21.62 -14.61 12.02
C ALA A 11 21.94 -15.97 12.66
N THR A 12 22.01 -16.02 14.00
CA THR A 12 22.22 -17.25 14.79
C THR A 12 20.93 -18.05 14.97
N VAL A 13 19.75 -17.41 14.92
CA VAL A 13 18.43 -18.03 15.15
C VAL A 13 17.75 -18.41 13.83
N THR A 14 17.89 -17.57 12.80
CA THR A 14 17.39 -17.87 11.45
C THR A 14 18.57 -18.04 10.50
N ALA A 15 18.87 -19.28 10.10
CA ALA A 15 19.86 -19.54 9.06
C ALA A 15 19.45 -18.76 7.79
N PRO A 16 20.25 -17.79 7.32
CA PRO A 16 19.82 -16.97 6.21
C PRO A 16 19.80 -17.82 4.93
N ILE A 17 18.78 -17.61 4.10
CA ILE A 17 18.62 -18.31 2.81
C ILE A 17 19.24 -17.50 1.66
N CYS A 18 19.87 -18.19 0.72
CA CYS A 18 20.49 -17.58 -0.44
C CYS A 18 19.44 -16.91 -1.34
N ARG A 19 19.56 -15.61 -1.64
CA ARG A 19 18.62 -14.91 -2.54
C ARG A 19 18.63 -15.37 -4.00
N CYS A 20 19.54 -16.28 -4.37
CA CYS A 20 19.64 -16.83 -5.73
C CYS A 20 19.05 -18.23 -5.87
N CYS A 21 19.35 -19.13 -4.92
CA CYS A 21 19.00 -20.56 -4.98
C CYS A 21 18.21 -21.04 -3.76
N GLN A 22 17.91 -20.16 -2.80
CA GLN A 22 17.11 -20.42 -1.59
C GLN A 22 17.68 -21.47 -0.62
N HIS A 23 18.90 -21.97 -0.85
CA HIS A 23 19.57 -22.88 0.07
C HIS A 23 20.09 -22.14 1.32
N PRO A 24 20.24 -22.84 2.46
CA PRO A 24 20.88 -22.28 3.65
C PRO A 24 22.27 -21.74 3.34
N ILE A 25 22.57 -20.56 3.85
CA ILE A 25 23.89 -19.94 3.73
C ILE A 25 24.78 -20.54 4.83
N PRO A 26 26.02 -20.95 4.50
CA PRO A 26 26.98 -21.43 5.49
C PRO A 26 27.18 -20.44 6.63
N ALA A 27 27.42 -20.94 7.84
CA ALA A 27 27.67 -20.12 9.02
C ALA A 27 28.82 -19.12 8.76
N GLY A 28 28.59 -17.85 9.09
CA GLY A 28 29.52 -16.75 8.84
C GLY A 28 28.81 -15.40 8.86
N HIS A 29 29.57 -14.31 8.78
CA HIS A 29 29.03 -12.95 8.85
C HIS A 29 28.04 -12.64 7.71
N GLY A 30 26.81 -12.22 8.01
CA GLY A 30 25.92 -11.37 7.18
C GLY A 30 25.82 -11.60 5.65
N ARG A 31 26.06 -12.80 5.11
CA ARG A 31 26.05 -13.03 3.65
C ARG A 31 24.62 -13.12 3.10
N LEU A 32 24.41 -12.61 1.90
CA LEU A 32 23.14 -12.73 1.15
C LEU A 32 23.12 -13.91 0.15
N TYR A 33 24.28 -14.51 -0.12
CA TYR A 33 24.46 -15.57 -1.11
C TYR A 33 25.37 -16.67 -0.56
N CYS A 34 25.05 -17.94 -0.86
CA CYS A 34 25.83 -19.08 -0.41
C CYS A 34 27.20 -19.23 -1.11
N SER A 35 27.40 -18.62 -2.29
CA SER A 35 28.64 -18.72 -3.06
C SER A 35 28.86 -17.53 -4.01
N PRO A 36 30.11 -17.28 -4.47
CA PRO A 36 30.40 -16.33 -5.54
C PRO A 36 29.60 -16.61 -6.82
N ARG A 37 29.39 -17.89 -7.16
CA ARG A 37 28.54 -18.30 -8.29
C ARG A 37 27.11 -17.78 -8.15
N CYS A 38 26.49 -17.94 -6.97
CA CYS A 38 25.15 -17.43 -6.70
C CYS A 38 25.09 -15.90 -6.69
N ARG A 39 26.15 -15.23 -6.20
CA ARG A 39 26.27 -13.77 -6.27
C ARG A 39 26.29 -13.29 -7.74
N GLN A 40 27.12 -13.90 -8.58
CA GLN A 40 27.23 -13.54 -9.99
C GLN A 40 25.96 -13.88 -10.78
N ALA A 41 25.32 -15.02 -10.49
CA ALA A 41 24.04 -15.38 -11.09
C ALA A 41 22.94 -14.37 -10.75
N ALA A 42 22.85 -13.95 -9.48
CA ALA A 42 21.91 -12.91 -9.06
C ALA A 42 22.23 -11.54 -9.67
N TYR A 43 23.51 -11.19 -9.83
CA TYR A 43 23.93 -9.97 -10.54
C TYR A 43 23.44 -10.00 -11.99
N ARG A 44 23.71 -11.09 -12.72
CA ARG A 44 23.24 -11.27 -14.09
C ARG A 44 21.72 -11.16 -14.19
N ARG A 45 20.95 -11.87 -13.35
CA ARG A 45 19.48 -11.77 -13.35
C ARG A 45 18.95 -10.33 -13.20
N ARG A 46 19.63 -9.48 -12.42
CA ARG A 46 19.25 -8.08 -12.23
C ARG A 46 19.67 -7.15 -13.38
N HIS A 47 20.71 -7.52 -14.11
CA HIS A 47 21.34 -6.67 -15.15
C HIS A 47 21.11 -7.21 -16.56
N THR A 48 20.57 -8.42 -16.71
CA THR A 48 20.06 -8.90 -17.98
C THR A 48 18.84 -8.06 -18.30
N PRO A 49 18.86 -7.26 -19.39
CA PRO A 49 17.68 -6.53 -19.81
C PRO A 49 16.60 -7.55 -20.16
N THR A 50 15.50 -7.51 -19.42
CA THR A 50 14.29 -8.21 -19.82
C THR A 50 13.76 -7.50 -21.06
N ASN A 51 13.82 -8.16 -22.22
CA ASN A 51 13.24 -7.64 -23.46
C ASN A 51 11.69 -7.70 -23.46
N GLU A 52 11.11 -8.31 -22.43
CA GLU A 52 9.67 -8.35 -22.21
C GLU A 52 9.20 -7.00 -21.66
N PRO A 53 8.25 -6.33 -22.33
CA PRO A 53 7.65 -5.12 -21.78
C PRO A 53 6.98 -5.47 -20.45
N PRO A 54 7.05 -4.58 -19.44
CA PRO A 54 6.33 -4.78 -18.20
C PRO A 54 4.84 -5.00 -18.49
N PRO A 55 4.14 -5.81 -17.68
CA PRO A 55 2.70 -5.98 -17.85
C PRO A 55 2.02 -4.61 -17.83
N PRO A 56 1.03 -4.36 -18.71
CA PRO A 56 0.35 -3.09 -18.75
C PRO A 56 -0.28 -2.80 -17.39
N LEU A 57 0.07 -1.67 -16.79
CA LEU A 57 -0.59 -1.19 -15.60
C LEU A 57 -2.01 -0.73 -15.97
N PRO A 58 -3.00 -0.88 -15.08
CA PRO A 58 -4.31 -0.30 -15.30
C PRO A 58 -4.18 1.22 -15.45
N ALA A 59 -5.04 1.81 -16.28
CA ALA A 59 -5.07 3.26 -16.46
C ALA A 59 -5.28 3.96 -15.12
N ALA A 60 -4.50 5.03 -14.88
CA ALA A 60 -4.65 5.84 -13.69
C ALA A 60 -6.05 6.46 -13.64
N ARG A 61 -6.77 6.25 -12.54
CA ARG A 61 -8.06 6.90 -12.30
C ARG A 61 -7.84 8.19 -11.50
N PRO A 62 -8.52 9.30 -11.85
CA PRO A 62 -8.48 10.51 -11.05
C PRO A 62 -8.91 10.21 -9.61
N ARG A 63 -8.10 10.66 -8.63
CA ARG A 63 -8.45 10.51 -7.21
C ARG A 63 -9.80 11.15 -6.85
N ARG A 64 -10.20 12.17 -7.60
CA ARG A 64 -11.48 12.86 -7.46
C ARG A 64 -12.64 11.88 -7.51
N ASP A 65 -12.62 10.93 -8.45
CA ASP A 65 -13.74 10.02 -8.71
C ASP A 65 -14.03 9.07 -7.52
N ALA A 66 -13.05 8.92 -6.61
CA ALA A 66 -13.18 8.13 -5.38
C ALA A 66 -13.17 9.00 -4.12
N THR A 67 -13.39 10.31 -4.23
CA THR A 67 -13.36 11.24 -3.10
C THR A 67 -14.77 11.67 -2.71
N ILE A 68 -15.10 11.53 -1.43
CA ILE A 68 -16.32 12.07 -0.84
C ILE A 68 -16.09 13.53 -0.46
N TYR A 69 -17.02 14.37 -0.86
CA TYR A 69 -17.11 15.76 -0.50
C TYR A 69 -18.37 16.02 0.32
N THR A 70 -18.38 17.08 1.11
CA THR A 70 -19.56 17.53 1.86
C THR A 70 -19.75 19.04 1.70
N CYS A 71 -21.00 19.48 1.51
CA CYS A 71 -21.35 20.88 1.43
C CYS A 71 -21.26 21.53 2.82
N PRO A 72 -20.63 22.72 2.96
CA PRO A 72 -20.61 23.43 4.24
C PRO A 72 -21.96 24.04 4.63
N ASP A 73 -22.90 24.19 3.68
CA ASP A 73 -24.17 24.90 3.89
C ASP A 73 -25.35 23.96 4.19
N CYS A 74 -25.40 22.80 3.52
CA CYS A 74 -26.50 21.83 3.65
C CYS A 74 -26.05 20.43 4.07
N ASP A 75 -24.76 20.24 4.34
CA ASP A 75 -24.12 18.96 4.70
C ASP A 75 -24.28 17.83 3.67
N THR A 76 -24.92 18.07 2.51
CA THR A 76 -25.04 17.10 1.41
C THR A 76 -23.69 16.52 1.04
N ARG A 77 -23.61 15.19 1.04
CA ARG A 77 -22.42 14.44 0.65
C ARG A 77 -22.50 14.00 -0.80
N THR A 78 -21.38 14.10 -1.52
CA THR A 78 -21.30 13.74 -2.93
C THR A 78 -20.01 12.97 -3.23
N LEU A 79 -20.05 12.05 -4.19
CA LEU A 79 -18.88 11.31 -4.67
C LEU A 79 -18.33 11.95 -5.93
N GLY A 80 -17.12 12.52 -5.85
CA GLY A 80 -16.40 13.09 -6.98
C GLY A 80 -16.92 14.42 -7.53
N GLU A 81 -17.97 14.99 -6.93
CA GLU A 81 -18.49 16.31 -7.27
C GLU A 81 -18.02 17.35 -6.26
N GLN A 82 -17.27 18.35 -6.75
CA GLN A 82 -16.70 19.42 -5.91
C GLN A 82 -17.64 20.60 -5.69
N ARG A 83 -18.83 20.54 -6.29
CA ARG A 83 -19.89 21.53 -6.12
C ARG A 83 -21.12 20.82 -5.63
N CYS A 84 -21.78 21.41 -4.64
CA CYS A 84 -23.05 20.91 -4.16
C CYS A 84 -24.10 21.06 -5.29
N PRO A 85 -24.90 20.03 -5.59
CA PRO A 85 -25.95 20.12 -6.62
C PRO A 85 -27.05 21.11 -6.23
N ASP A 86 -27.31 21.29 -4.94
CA ASP A 86 -28.39 22.13 -4.43
C ASP A 86 -27.92 23.58 -4.18
N CYS A 87 -26.85 23.76 -3.40
CA CYS A 87 -26.35 25.09 -3.04
C CYS A 87 -25.43 25.71 -4.10
N ASN A 88 -24.90 24.91 -5.04
CA ASN A 88 -23.88 25.31 -6.01
C ASN A 88 -22.61 25.95 -5.40
N THR A 89 -22.36 25.71 -4.11
CA THR A 89 -21.14 26.14 -3.41
C THR A 89 -20.06 25.07 -3.51
N PHE A 90 -18.80 25.49 -3.32
CA PHE A 90 -17.68 24.56 -3.27
C PHE A 90 -17.73 23.74 -1.99
N THR A 91 -17.70 22.43 -2.15
CA THR A 91 -17.74 21.46 -1.05
C THR A 91 -16.34 21.25 -0.45
N ARG A 92 -16.26 20.87 0.83
CA ARG A 92 -14.99 20.44 1.44
C ARG A 92 -14.76 18.95 1.21
N ARG A 93 -13.50 18.55 1.11
CA ARG A 93 -13.10 17.14 0.98
C ARG A 93 -13.18 16.43 2.33
N LEU A 94 -13.87 15.29 2.41
CA LEU A 94 -13.85 14.42 3.57
C LEU A 94 -12.77 13.36 3.47
N GLY A 95 -12.74 12.60 2.37
CA GLY A 95 -11.81 11.48 2.27
C GLY A 95 -12.05 10.62 1.05
N LEU A 96 -11.32 9.50 0.95
CA LEU A 96 -11.63 8.47 -0.03
C LEU A 96 -12.86 7.69 0.42
N GLY A 97 -13.70 7.27 -0.52
CA GLY A 97 -14.94 6.56 -0.21
C GLY A 97 -15.72 6.13 -1.44
N GLY A 98 -16.98 5.76 -1.20
CA GLY A 98 -17.92 5.32 -2.22
C GLY A 98 -19.34 5.27 -1.68
N HIS A 99 -20.29 4.87 -2.51
CA HIS A 99 -21.66 4.65 -2.07
C HIS A 99 -21.78 3.31 -1.36
N CYS A 100 -22.52 3.29 -0.25
CA CYS A 100 -22.85 2.08 0.47
C CYS A 100 -23.73 1.17 -0.42
N PRO A 101 -23.40 -0.12 -0.61
CA PRO A 101 -24.19 -1.00 -1.47
C PRO A 101 -25.60 -1.29 -0.95
N HIS A 102 -25.91 -0.94 0.30
CA HIS A 102 -27.22 -1.18 0.91
C HIS A 102 -28.15 0.04 0.84
N CYS A 103 -27.66 1.24 1.12
CA CYS A 103 -28.47 2.47 1.18
C CYS A 103 -28.08 3.52 0.13
N ASP A 104 -27.07 3.27 -0.69
CA ASP A 104 -26.48 4.19 -1.67
C ASP A 104 -25.95 5.50 -1.06
N GLU A 105 -25.84 5.57 0.27
CA GLU A 105 -25.35 6.76 0.96
C GLU A 105 -23.83 6.90 0.76
N PRO A 106 -23.30 8.12 0.55
CA PRO A 106 -21.86 8.33 0.38
C PRO A 106 -21.12 8.18 1.72
N VAL A 107 -20.26 7.17 1.81
CA VAL A 107 -19.50 6.81 3.02
C VAL A 107 -18.00 6.83 2.74
N THR A 108 -17.23 7.36 3.69
CA THR A 108 -15.76 7.35 3.63
C THR A 108 -15.16 6.03 4.11
N VAL A 109 -13.98 5.69 3.61
CA VAL A 109 -13.23 4.50 4.08
C VAL A 109 -12.94 4.60 5.58
N GLU A 110 -12.65 5.81 6.09
CA GLU A 110 -12.38 6.03 7.51
C GLU A 110 -13.61 5.72 8.38
N GLU A 111 -14.81 6.16 7.98
CA GLU A 111 -16.07 5.83 8.66
C GLU A 111 -16.34 4.32 8.66
N LEU A 112 -16.03 3.62 7.57
CA LEU A 112 -16.17 2.15 7.51
C LEU A 112 -15.20 1.42 8.44
N LEU A 113 -13.98 1.93 8.58
CA LEU A 113 -12.96 1.35 9.44
C LEU A 113 -13.20 1.66 10.93
N GLN A 114 -13.92 2.74 11.22
CA GLN A 114 -14.37 3.09 12.56
C GLN A 114 -15.64 2.32 12.92
N THR A 115 -15.57 0.98 12.94
CA THR A 115 -16.65 0.17 13.52
C THR A 115 -16.78 0.53 15.01
N PRO A 116 -17.91 1.06 15.50
CA PRO A 116 -18.18 1.04 16.92
C PRO A 116 -18.26 -0.44 17.32
N LEU A 117 -17.44 -0.86 18.27
CA LEU A 117 -17.68 -2.13 18.96
C LEU A 117 -18.99 -1.96 19.73
N ASP A 118 -20.11 -2.31 19.11
CA ASP A 118 -21.37 -2.47 19.83
C ASP A 118 -21.19 -3.64 20.80
N ASN A 119 -20.81 -3.29 22.03
CA ASN A 119 -20.79 -4.16 23.19
C ASN A 119 -22.17 -4.81 23.35
N THR A 120 -22.21 -6.13 23.16
CA THR A 120 -23.30 -6.99 23.63
C THR A 120 -23.13 -7.25 25.13
#